data_AF-A0A7W5LT38-F1
#
_entry.id   AF-A0A7W5LT38-F1
#
_cell.length_a   1.000
_cell.length_b   1.000
_cell.length_c   1.000
_cell.angle_alpha   90.00
_cell.angle_beta   90.00
_cell.angle_gamma   90.00
#
_symmetry.space_group_name_H-M   'P 1'
#
loop_
_entity.id
_entity.type
_entity.pdbx_description
1 polymer ?
#
loop_
_entity_poly.entity_id
_entity_poly.type
_entity_poly.pdbx_seq_one_letter_code
_entity_poly.pdbx_strand_id
1 'polypeptide(L)'
;MRVINIAVLTVAIAAMAGAASASQLVYKPVNPAFGGDPQNGSWLLSQASAQGKAAEGSSSPGFSIDFPDFGNTTQPTNSTTTNLPDVNTNTNTTPTN
;
A
#
# COMPACT_ATOMS: atom_id res chain seq x y z
N MET A 1 2.87 36.09 -53.20
CA MET A 1 2.46 36.90 -52.02
C MET A 1 2.16 36.02 -50.81
N ARG A 2 1.05 35.26 -50.74
CA ARG A 2 0.69 34.41 -49.57
C ARG A 2 1.84 33.55 -49.01
N VAL A 3 2.59 32.85 -49.87
CA VAL A 3 3.71 31.98 -49.46
C VAL A 3 4.90 32.72 -48.83
N ILE A 4 5.14 33.99 -49.19
CA ILE A 4 6.24 34.80 -48.65
C ILE A 4 5.92 35.21 -47.20
N ASN A 5 4.69 35.65 -46.94
CA ASN A 5 4.27 36.02 -45.59
C ASN A 5 4.31 34.83 -44.62
N ILE A 6 3.98 33.63 -45.11
CA ILE A 6 4.10 32.38 -44.32
C ILE A 6 5.57 32.11 -44.00
N ALA A 7 6.46 32.12 -45.00
CA ALA A 7 7.89 31.88 -44.79
C ALA A 7 8.53 32.87 -43.80
N VAL A 8 8.21 34.16 -43.90
CA VAL A 8 8.67 35.19 -42.95
C VAL A 8 8.18 34.90 -41.52
N LEU A 9 6.91 34.50 -41.35
CA LEU A 9 6.36 34.17 -40.04
C LEU A 9 7.03 32.93 -39.43
N THR A 10 7.30 31.89 -40.23
CA THR A 10 7.98 30.68 -39.76
C THR A 10 9.42 30.96 -39.31
N VAL A 11 10.17 31.78 -40.07
CA VAL A 11 11.54 32.19 -39.70
C VAL A 11 11.54 33.05 -38.44
N ALA A 12 10.59 33.98 -38.29
CA ALA A 12 10.46 34.81 -37.09
C ALA A 12 10.19 33.96 -35.84
N ILE A 13 9.30 32.97 -35.92
CA ILE A 13 9.00 32.06 -34.80
C ILE A 13 10.23 31.21 -34.44
N ALA A 14 10.94 30.67 -35.43
CA ALA A 14 12.14 29.87 -35.20
C ALA A 14 13.27 30.69 -34.55
N ALA A 15 13.42 31.98 -34.91
CA ALA A 15 14.42 32.87 -34.32
C ALA A 15 14.15 33.22 -32.84
N MET A 16 12.94 33.00 -32.33
CA MET A 16 12.58 33.22 -30.93
C MET A 16 12.70 31.95 -30.05
N ALA A 17 13.12 30.82 -30.62
CA ALA A 17 13.35 29.58 -29.87
C ALA A 17 14.65 29.64 -29.06
N GLY A 18 14.54 30.09 -27.80
CA GLY A 18 15.64 30.07 -26.83
C GLY A 18 15.98 28.66 -26.34
N ALA A 19 17.17 28.51 -25.74
CA ALA A 19 17.60 27.24 -25.15
C ALA A 19 16.74 26.87 -23.93
N ALA A 20 16.12 25.68 -23.97
CA ALA A 20 15.35 25.15 -22.85
C ALA A 20 16.28 24.62 -21.76
N SER A 21 16.39 25.35 -20.65
CA SER A 21 17.16 24.92 -19.47
C SER A 21 16.38 23.89 -18.64
N ALA A 22 16.90 22.67 -18.55
CA ALA A 22 16.37 21.62 -17.68
C ALA A 22 17.31 21.38 -16.50
N SER A 23 16.74 21.08 -15.32
CA SER A 23 17.50 20.63 -14.15
C SER A 23 17.60 19.10 -14.12
N GLN A 24 18.67 18.56 -13.53
CA GLN A 24 18.82 17.11 -13.36
C GLN A 24 17.77 16.57 -12.39
N LEU A 25 17.03 15.55 -12.83
CA LEU A 25 16.18 14.75 -11.93
C LEU A 25 17.04 13.66 -11.27
N VAL A 26 17.40 13.86 -10.01
CA VAL A 26 18.10 12.85 -9.20
C VAL A 26 17.08 11.91 -8.56
N TYR A 27 17.17 10.62 -8.84
CA TYR A 27 16.37 9.61 -8.14
C TYR A 27 16.99 9.30 -6.77
N LYS A 28 16.23 9.51 -5.70
CA LYS A 28 16.51 8.97 -4.36
C LYS A 28 15.38 7.98 -4.01
N PRO A 29 15.68 6.72 -3.65
CA PRO A 29 14.66 5.79 -3.15
C PRO A 29 13.91 6.36 -1.94
N VAL A 30 12.60 6.10 -1.85
CA VAL A 30 11.81 6.53 -0.69
C VAL A 30 12.05 5.62 0.52
N ASN A 31 12.30 4.33 0.27
CA ASN A 31 12.60 3.32 1.28
C ASN A 31 14.06 3.47 1.79
N PRO A 32 14.28 3.64 3.11
CA PRO A 32 15.62 3.70 3.71
C PRO A 32 16.55 2.56 3.31
N ALA A 33 16.04 1.34 3.13
CA ALA A 33 16.83 0.14 2.86
C ALA A 33 17.64 0.22 1.55
N PHE A 34 17.27 1.11 0.63
CA PHE A 34 17.98 1.33 -0.64
C PHE A 34 18.79 2.64 -0.66
N GLY A 35 19.12 3.22 0.50
CA GLY A 35 19.78 4.53 0.59
C GLY A 35 18.82 5.72 0.54
N GLY A 36 17.55 5.49 0.91
CA GLY A 36 16.53 6.53 1.03
C GLY A 36 16.67 7.41 2.27
N ASP A 37 15.65 8.21 2.56
CA ASP A 37 15.63 9.01 3.80
C ASP A 37 15.30 8.14 5.02
N PRO A 38 16.18 8.02 6.04
CA PRO A 38 15.93 7.15 7.18
C PRO A 38 14.69 7.54 7.99
N GLN A 39 14.27 8.81 7.95
CA GLN A 39 13.08 9.29 8.66
C GLN A 39 11.78 8.66 8.12
N ASN A 40 11.76 8.25 6.84
CA ASN A 40 10.59 7.62 6.23
C ASN A 40 10.34 6.20 6.76
N GLY A 41 11.30 5.57 7.43
CA GLY A 41 11.22 4.17 7.85
C GLY A 41 10.03 3.86 8.77
N SER A 42 9.79 4.71 9.79
CA SER A 42 8.68 4.52 10.73
C SER A 42 7.31 4.68 10.05
N TRP A 43 7.17 5.65 9.13
CA TRP A 43 5.94 5.86 8.37
C TRP A 43 5.65 4.71 7.40
N LEU A 44 6.66 4.28 6.62
CA LEU A 44 6.52 3.14 5.70
C LEU A 44 6.17 1.85 6.44
N LEU A 45 6.77 1.60 7.60
CA LEU A 45 6.46 0.43 8.44
C LEU A 45 5.01 0.50 8.98
N SER A 46 4.59 1.66 9.51
CA SER A 46 3.22 1.85 9.99
C SER A 46 2.19 1.64 8.89
N GLN A 47 2.45 2.15 7.68
CA GLN A 47 1.60 1.96 6.51
C GLN A 47 1.54 0.49 6.08
N ALA A 48 2.67 -0.22 6.11
CA ALA A 48 2.74 -1.65 5.82
C ALA A 48 1.97 -2.49 6.86
N SER A 49 2.07 -2.19 8.15
CA SER A 49 1.30 -2.88 9.20
C SER A 49 -0.21 -2.63 9.10
N ALA A 50 -0.62 -1.41 8.74
CA ALA A 50 -2.03 -1.06 8.56
C ALA A 50 -2.68 -1.78 7.36
N GLN A 51 -1.93 -1.97 6.26
CA GLN A 51 -2.44 -2.59 5.04
C GLN A 51 -2.19 -4.11 4.95
N GLY A 52 -1.12 -4.63 5.57
CA GLY A 52 -0.75 -6.05 5.51
C GLY A 52 -1.83 -6.98 6.08
N LYS A 53 -2.57 -6.53 7.10
CA LYS A 53 -3.75 -7.23 7.65
C LYS A 53 -4.89 -7.44 6.65
N ALA A 54 -4.93 -6.71 5.53
CA ALA A 54 -5.94 -6.88 4.48
C ALA A 54 -5.49 -7.81 3.33
N ALA A 55 -4.19 -8.08 3.21
CA ALA A 55 -3.66 -9.07 2.27
C ALA A 55 -3.79 -10.52 2.80
N GLU A 56 -3.82 -10.67 4.13
CA GLU A 56 -4.13 -11.93 4.81
C GLU A 56 -5.65 -12.16 4.85
N GLY A 57 -6.19 -12.68 3.73
CA GLY A 57 -7.60 -13.04 3.65
C GLY A 57 -8.01 -14.05 4.72
N SER A 58 -9.15 -13.78 5.37
CA SER A 58 -9.82 -14.66 6.34
C SER A 58 -9.13 -14.86 7.71
N SER A 59 -9.20 -13.84 8.56
CA SER A 59 -9.37 -14.05 10.00
C SER A 59 -10.28 -12.97 10.59
N SER A 60 -11.52 -13.36 10.90
CA SER A 60 -12.46 -12.53 11.65
C SER A 60 -11.83 -12.15 13.00
N PRO A 61 -11.97 -10.90 13.50
CA PRO A 61 -11.58 -10.52 14.86
C PRO A 61 -12.46 -11.17 15.93
N GLY A 62 -12.43 -12.50 16.03
CA GLY A 62 -13.10 -13.31 17.04
C GLY A 62 -12.37 -13.23 18.38
N PHE A 63 -12.44 -12.08 19.04
CA PHE A 63 -11.96 -11.91 20.40
C PHE A 63 -13.10 -12.12 21.40
N SER A 64 -13.42 -13.39 21.65
CA SER A 64 -14.25 -13.81 22.78
C SER A 64 -13.36 -14.09 23.98
N ILE A 65 -13.30 -13.17 24.94
CA ILE A 65 -12.80 -13.50 26.29
C ILE A 65 -13.83 -14.41 26.95
N ASP A 66 -13.42 -15.63 27.26
CA ASP A 66 -14.12 -16.48 28.22
C ASP A 66 -13.77 -15.99 29.64
N PHE A 67 -14.72 -15.34 30.31
CA PHE A 67 -14.54 -14.87 31.68
C PHE A 67 -14.94 -15.99 32.65
N PRO A 68 -14.05 -16.43 33.56
CA PRO A 68 -14.42 -17.45 34.54
C PRO A 68 -15.55 -16.96 35.46
N ASP A 69 -16.52 -17.84 35.71
CA ASP A 69 -17.68 -17.58 36.57
C ASP A 69 -17.26 -17.39 38.04
N PHE A 70 -17.12 -16.13 38.45
CA PHE A 70 -16.99 -15.73 39.85
C PHE A 70 -18.38 -15.70 40.48
N GLY A 71 -18.88 -16.89 40.86
CA GLY A 71 -20.28 -17.16 41.15
C GLY A 71 -21.05 -16.15 42.02
N ASN A 72 -22.37 -16.11 41.77
CA ASN A 72 -23.41 -15.24 42.35
C ASN A 72 -23.72 -13.93 41.60
N THR A 73 -23.73 -13.95 40.26
CA THR A 73 -24.71 -13.16 39.49
C THR A 73 -25.37 -14.04 38.45
N THR A 74 -26.71 -14.05 38.38
CA THR A 74 -27.43 -14.87 37.40
C THR A 74 -27.23 -14.31 35.99
N GLN A 75 -26.39 -14.96 35.19
CA GLN A 75 -26.14 -14.57 33.80
C GLN A 75 -27.41 -14.75 32.95
N PRO A 76 -27.92 -13.70 32.28
CA PRO A 76 -29.03 -13.85 31.35
C PRO A 76 -28.57 -14.64 30.12
N THR A 77 -29.34 -15.67 29.78
CA THR A 77 -29.05 -16.62 28.70
C THR A 77 -29.03 -15.97 27.32
N ASN A 78 -28.09 -16.40 26.45
CA ASN A 78 -28.10 -16.44 24.96
C ASN A 78 -26.64 -16.60 24.45
N SER A 79 -26.23 -17.49 23.53
CA SER A 79 -26.93 -18.53 22.77
C SER A 79 -25.99 -19.63 22.24
N THR A 80 -26.48 -20.86 22.28
CA THR A 80 -26.37 -21.95 21.27
C THR A 80 -25.91 -21.53 19.85
N THR A 81 -25.11 -22.24 19.04
CA THR A 81 -24.22 -23.45 19.13
C THR A 81 -23.57 -23.66 17.72
N THR A 82 -22.44 -24.39 17.56
CA THR A 82 -22.16 -25.45 16.52
C THR A 82 -20.64 -25.70 16.30
N ASN A 83 -20.19 -26.94 16.48
CA ASN A 83 -18.87 -27.41 16.00
C ASN A 83 -18.94 -27.70 14.48
N LEU A 84 -17.95 -27.25 13.71
CA LEU A 84 -17.72 -27.74 12.33
C LEU A 84 -16.61 -28.81 12.34
N PRO A 85 -16.66 -29.80 11.41
CA PRO A 85 -15.71 -30.91 11.40
C PRO A 85 -14.30 -30.51 10.94
N ASP A 86 -13.32 -31.28 11.41
CA ASP A 86 -11.89 -31.08 11.20
C ASP A 86 -11.47 -31.26 9.73
N VAL A 87 -10.66 -30.34 9.19
CA VAL A 87 -10.13 -30.40 7.81
C VAL A 87 -8.64 -30.69 7.84
N ASN A 88 -8.29 -31.87 7.33
CA ASN A 88 -6.97 -32.49 7.41
C ASN A 88 -5.84 -31.64 6.79
N THR A 89 -4.69 -31.67 7.46
CA THR A 89 -3.44 -30.95 7.16
C THR A 89 -2.58 -31.66 6.10
N ASN A 90 -2.62 -31.25 4.83
CA ASN A 90 -1.53 -31.47 3.85
C ASN A 90 -1.72 -30.76 2.49
N THR A 91 -0.78 -29.84 2.16
CA THR A 91 -0.38 -29.26 0.84
C THR A 91 -0.22 -27.73 0.94
N ASN A 92 0.73 -27.04 0.31
CA ASN A 92 2.06 -27.43 -0.21
C ASN A 92 2.91 -26.15 -0.41
N THR A 93 4.24 -26.26 -0.29
CA THR A 93 5.29 -25.33 -0.80
C THR A 93 5.22 -23.81 -0.52
N THR A 94 6.13 -23.37 0.34
CA THR A 94 6.89 -22.12 0.20
C THR A 94 7.43 -21.89 -1.22
N PRO A 95 7.32 -20.68 -1.79
CA PRO A 95 8.19 -20.22 -2.86
C PRO A 95 9.29 -19.32 -2.29
N THR A 96 10.51 -19.85 -2.18
CA THR A 96 11.73 -19.05 -2.05
C THR A 96 12.20 -18.60 -3.44
N ASN A 97 12.63 -17.36 -3.56
CA ASN A 97 13.55 -16.89 -4.61
C ASN A 97 14.66 -16.06 -3.96
#